data_AF-X1SYJ5-F1
#
_entry.id   AF-X1SYJ5-F1
#
_cell.length_a   1.000
_cell.length_b   1.000
_cell.length_c   1.000
_cell.angle_alpha   90.00
_cell.angle_beta   90.00
_cell.angle_gamma   90.00
#
_symmetry.space_group_name_H-M   'P 1'
#
loop_
_entity.id
_entity.type
_entity.pdbx_description
1 polymer ?
#
loop_
_entity_poly.entity_id
_entity_poly.type
_entity_poly.pdbx_seq_one_letter_code
_entity_poly.pdbx_strand_id
1 'polypeptide(L)' 'MPIDEKIIDDIKEHTDNVQALQDWLDKLYFDTQLSTVFNRPILSILITGCRFMIANLAAMKTTYLTKRGG' A
#
# COMPACT_ATOMS: atom_id res chain seq x y z
N MET A 1 -12.25 -22.05 4.48
CA MET A 1 -11.86 -20.80 5.16
C MET A 1 -13.13 -20.02 5.43
N PRO A 2 -13.39 -19.60 6.69
CA PRO A 2 -14.45 -18.66 7.02
C PRO A 2 -14.33 -17.38 6.17
N ILE A 3 -15.46 -16.77 5.81
CA ILE A 3 -15.50 -15.56 4.96
C ILE A 3 -14.68 -14.41 5.56
N ASP A 4 -14.65 -14.33 6.90
CA ASP A 4 -13.86 -13.35 7.65
C ASP A 4 -12.35 -13.48 7.46
N GLU A 5 -11.83 -14.71 7.57
CA GLU A 5 -10.41 -14.99 7.36
C GLU A 5 -10.00 -14.62 5.93
N LYS A 6 -10.84 -14.97 4.95
CA LYS A 6 -10.58 -14.64 3.55
C LYS A 6 -10.48 -13.12 3.33
N ILE A 7 -11.42 -12.35 3.88
CA ILE A 7 -11.41 -10.89 3.71
C ILE A 7 -10.18 -10.26 4.39
N ILE A 8 -9.77 -10.78 5.55
CA ILE A 8 -8.57 -10.29 6.25
C ILE A 8 -7.31 -10.64 5.46
N ASP A 9 -7.23 -11.84 4.91
CA ASP A 9 -6.12 -12.28 4.06
C ASP A 9 -6.04 -11.47 2.77
N ASP A 10 -7.18 -11.22 2.10
CA ASP A 10 -7.25 -10.37 0.90
C ASP A 10 -6.75 -8.95 1.21
N ILE A 11 -7.18 -8.34 2.33
CA ILE A 11 -6.70 -7.01 2.74
C ILE A 11 -5.20 -7.01 3.02
N LYS A 12 -4.68 -8.08 3.64
CA LYS A 12 -3.26 -8.23 3.91
C LYS A 12 -2.46 -8.34 2.61
N GLU A 13 -2.88 -9.21 1.69
CA GLU A 13 -2.24 -9.38 0.38
C GLU A 13 -2.18 -8.06 -0.39
N HIS A 14 -3.28 -7.31 -0.43
CA HIS A 14 -3.30 -5.99 -1.06
C HIS A 14 -2.37 -4.99 -0.36
N THR A 15 -2.28 -5.04 0.97
CA THR A 15 -1.37 -4.18 1.74
C THR A 15 0.09 -4.49 1.39
N ASP A 16 0.45 -5.78 1.36
CA ASP A 16 1.81 -6.25 1.06
C ASP A 16 2.20 -5.87 -0.38
N ASN A 17 1.28 -6.00 -1.34
CA ASN A 17 1.50 -5.60 -2.73
C ASN A 17 1.74 -4.09 -2.89
N VAL A 18 0.95 -3.26 -2.19
CA VAL A 18 1.14 -1.80 -2.24
C VAL A 18 2.43 -1.39 -1.52
N GLN A 19 2.80 -2.07 -0.44
CA GLN A 19 4.07 -1.83 0.25
C GLN A 19 5.26 -2.17 -0.66
N ALA A 20 5.23 -3.31 -1.34
CA ALA A 20 6.28 -3.69 -2.29
C ALA A 20 6.42 -2.68 -3.44
N LEU A 21 5.30 -2.15 -3.94
CA LEU A 21 5.31 -1.07 -4.93
C LEU A 21 5.92 0.22 -4.36
N GLN A 22 5.54 0.62 -3.14
CA GLN A 22 6.10 1.79 -2.49
C GLN A 22 7.63 1.65 -2.35
N ASP A 23 8.11 0.51 -1.86
CA ASP A 23 9.54 0.26 -1.66
C ASP A 23 10.32 0.34 -2.97
N TRP A 24 9.73 -0.13 -4.07
CA TRP A 24 10.33 0.00 -5.40
C TRP A 24 10.35 1.46 -5.88
N LEU A 25 9.27 2.21 -5.67
CA LEU A 25 9.20 3.64 -6.02
C LEU A 25 10.18 4.48 -5.19
N ASP A 26 10.33 4.17 -3.89
CA ASP A 26 11.30 4.83 -3.02
C ASP A 26 12.73 4.56 -3.53
N LYS A 27 13.06 3.33 -3.91
CA LYS A 27 14.35 3.02 -4.55
C LYS A 27 14.58 3.83 -5.82
N LEU A 28 13.58 3.90 -6.71
CA LEU A 28 13.65 4.71 -7.93
C LEU A 28 13.86 6.20 -7.65
N TYR A 29 13.21 6.74 -6.62
CA TYR A 29 13.28 8.16 -6.27
C TYR A 29 14.69 8.56 -5.80
N PHE A 30 15.37 7.66 -5.07
CA PHE A 30 16.72 7.90 -4.55
C PHE A 30 17.85 7.43 -5.48
N ASP A 31 17.54 6.63 -6.50
CA ASP A 31 18.52 6.20 -7.49
C ASP A 31 18.96 7.37 -8.38
N THR A 32 20.25 7.72 -8.27
CA THR A 32 20.85 8.83 -9.01
C THR A 32 20.95 8.56 -10.51
N GLN A 33 21.08 7.30 -10.93
CA GLN A 33 21.15 6.89 -12.33
C GLN A 33 19.78 6.98 -13.01
N LEU A 34 18.71 6.69 -12.27
CA LEU A 34 17.33 6.70 -12.78
C LEU A 34 16.66 8.07 -12.64
N SER A 35 17.24 8.98 -11.86
CA SER A 35 16.72 10.34 -11.64
C SER A 35 16.65 11.20 -12.89
N THR A 36 17.35 10.83 -13.97
CA THR A 36 17.28 11.48 -15.29
C THR A 36 16.21 10.88 -16.20
N VAL A 37 15.77 9.65 -15.91
CA VAL A 37 14.77 8.89 -16.68
C VAL A 37 13.37 9.11 -16.13
N PHE A 38 13.25 9.21 -14.80
CA PHE A 38 11.97 9.36 -14.12
C PHE A 38 11.78 10.76 -13.54
N ASN A 39 10.57 11.29 -13.69
CA ASN A 39 10.17 12.57 -13.15
C ASN A 39 9.94 12.45 -11.62
N ARG A 40 10.81 13.08 -10.83
CA ARG A 40 10.77 13.06 -9.36
C ARG A 40 9.41 13.52 -8.77
N PRO A 41 8.80 14.63 -9.22
CA PRO A 41 7.44 14.98 -8.84
C PRO A 41 6.42 13.86 -9.04
N ILE A 42 6.45 13.15 -10.16
CA ILE A 42 5.53 12.03 -10.42
C ILE A 42 5.79 10.89 -9.43
N LEU A 43 7.05 10.49 -9.23
CA LEU A 43 7.40 9.47 -8.25
C LEU A 43 6.91 9.82 -6.84
N SER A 44 7.07 11.08 -6.42
CA SER A 44 6.58 11.57 -5.12
C SER A 44 5.06 11.42 -4.96
N ILE A 45 4.29 11.72 -6.01
CA ILE A 45 2.83 11.53 -6.03
C ILE A 45 2.48 10.04 -5.90
N LEU A 46 3.18 9.17 -6.64
CA LEU A 46 2.94 7.72 -6.59
C LEU A 46 3.28 7.13 -5.21
N ILE A 47 4.39 7.52 -4.60
CA ILE A 47 4.78 7.13 -3.23
C ILE A 47 3.70 7.59 -2.24
N THR A 48 3.24 8.83 -2.36
CA THR A 48 2.17 9.38 -1.49
C THR A 48 0.86 8.61 -1.68
N GLY A 49 0.51 8.26 -2.92
CA GLY A 49 -0.64 7.42 -3.24
C GLY A 49 -0.56 6.06 -2.57
N CYS A 50 0.60 5.40 -2.61
CA CYS A 50 0.83 4.12 -1.93
C CYS A 50 0.60 4.23 -0.42
N ARG A 51 1.16 5.26 0.22
CA ARG A 51 0.97 5.52 1.66
C ARG A 51 -0.51 5.71 2.03
N PHE A 52 -1.25 6.46 1.21
CA PHE A 52 -2.69 6.64 1.40
C PHE A 52 -3.46 5.33 1.25
N MET A 53 -3.13 4.50 0.25
CA MET A 53 -3.77 3.20 0.05
C MET A 53 -3.53 2.25 1.23
N ILE A 54 -2.28 2.17 1.72
CA ILE A 54 -1.92 1.36 2.90
C ILE A 54 -2.72 1.81 4.13
N ALA A 55 -2.79 3.12 4.38
CA ALA A 55 -3.56 3.66 5.50
C ALA A 55 -5.06 3.33 5.39
N ASN A 56 -5.63 3.41 4.18
CA ASN A 56 -7.02 3.05 3.93
C ASN A 56 -7.27 1.55 4.14
N LEU A 57 -6.38 0.68 3.67
CA LEU A 57 -6.49 -0.77 3.88
C LEU A 57 -6.42 -1.13 5.38
N ALA A 58 -5.55 -0.47 6.15
CA ALA A 58 -5.48 -0.62 7.59
C ALA A 58 -6.78 -0.16 8.30
N ALA A 59 -7.36 0.96 7.85
CA ALA A 59 -8.64 1.45 8.35
C ALA A 59 -9.81 0.51 8.00
N MET A 60 -9.80 -0.05 6.78
CA MET A 60 -10.77 -1.06 6.34
C MET A 60 -10.72 -2.31 7.21
N LYS A 61 -9.51 -2.85 7.46
CA LYS A 61 -9.31 -4.01 8.35
C LYS A 61 -9.85 -3.74 9.75
N THR A 62 -9.49 -2.61 10.33
CA THR A 62 -9.95 -2.21 11.67
C THR A 62 -11.48 -2.10 11.72
N THR A 63 -12.08 -1.40 10.75
CA THR A 63 -13.53 -1.22 10.68
C THR A 63 -14.27 -2.54 10.52
N TYR A 64 -13.73 -3.46 9.71
CA TYR A 64 -14.29 -4.78 9.49
C TYR A 64 -14.31 -5.60 10.78
N LEU A 65 -13.18 -5.67 11.49
CA LEU A 65 -13.04 -6.38 12.76
C LEU A 65 -13.96 -5.80 13.84
N THR A 66 -14.04 -4.47 13.97
CA THR A 66 -14.88 -3.81 14.98
C THR A 66 -16.37 -4.01 14.72
N LYS A 67 -16.82 -4.04 13.45
CA LYS A 67 -18.23 -4.25 13.10
C LYS A 67 -18.71 -5.70 13.23
N ARG A 68 -17.79 -6.67 13.25
CA ARG A 68 -18.13 -8.10 13.41
C ARG A 68 -17.85 -8.67 14.79
N GLY A 69 -16.97 -8.02 15.57
CA GLY A 69 -16.70 -8.39 16.96
C GLY A 69 -17.65 -7.78 18.00
N GLY A 70 -18.65 -6.99 17.57
CA GLY A 70 -19.68 -6.38 18.41
C GLY A 70 -21.07 -6.92 18.14
#